data_AF-A0A6M2E0G3-F1
#
_entry.id   AF-A0A6M2E0G3-F1
#
_cell.length_a   1.000
_cell.length_b   1.000
_cell.length_c   1.000
_cell.angle_alpha   90.00
_cell.angle_beta   90.00
_cell.angle_gamma   90.00
#
_symmetry.space_group_name_H-M   'P 1'
#
loop_
_entity.id
_entity.type
_entity.pdbx_description
1 polymer ?
#
loop_
_entity_poly.entity_id
_entity_poly.type
_entity_poly.pdbx_seq_one_letter_code
_entity_poly.pdbx_strand_id
1 'polypeptide(L)' 'MWYEILPSAGIIAACLMVPTLVDRPLCWLFDGKPYKRALHKRETLNDAMRDERLTGSPYKTIGLEGIPDEPQKP' A
#
# COMPACT_ATOMS: atom_id res chain seq x y z
N MET A 1 -31.75 28.32 13.20
CA MET A 1 -30.57 29.14 13.57
C MET A 1 -29.34 28.65 12.82
N TRP A 2 -28.31 29.48 12.61
CA TRP A 2 -27.17 29.12 11.72
C TRP A 2 -26.42 27.84 12.14
N TYR A 3 -26.47 27.46 13.42
CA TYR A 3 -25.81 26.27 13.95
C TYR A 3 -26.53 24.95 13.61
N GLU A 4 -27.77 24.97 13.10
CA GLU A 4 -28.52 23.76 12.73
C GLU A 4 -27.90 23.01 11.54
N ILE A 5 -26.98 23.65 10.81
CA ILE A 5 -26.17 23.00 9.76
C ILE A 5 -25.00 22.17 10.32
N LEU A 6 -24.58 22.41 11.56
CA LEU A 6 -23.40 21.74 12.13
C LEU A 6 -23.56 20.22 12.23
N PRO A 7 -24.72 19.66 12.62
CA PRO A 7 -24.92 18.21 12.63
C PRO A 7 -24.79 17.59 11.23
N SER A 8 -25.41 18.18 10.21
CA SER A 8 -25.35 17.66 8.84
C SER A 8 -23.95 17.80 8.25
N ALA A 9 -23.28 18.93 8.47
CA ALA A 9 -21.88 19.13 8.08
C ALA A 9 -20.94 18.14 8.79
N GLY A 10 -21.18 17.85 10.08
CA GLY A 10 -20.42 16.88 10.86
C GLY A 10 -20.56 15.45 10.32
N ILE A 11 -21.78 15.03 9.94
CA ILE A 11 -22.01 13.72 9.32
C ILE A 11 -21.26 13.62 7.98
N ILE A 12 -21.36 14.65 7.13
CA ILE A 12 -20.67 14.67 5.83
C ILE A 12 -19.16 14.57 6.04
N ALA A 13 -18.60 15.37 6.94
CA ALA A 13 -17.18 15.36 7.25
C ALA A 13 -16.72 13.99 7.79
N ALA A 14 -17.49 13.38 8.69
CA ALA A 14 -17.19 12.06 9.23
C ALA A 14 -17.18 11.01 8.11
N CYS A 15 -18.19 10.98 7.25
CA CYS A 15 -18.27 10.04 6.13
C CYS A 15 -17.12 10.20 5.13
N LEU A 16 -16.64 11.43 4.89
CA LEU A 16 -15.48 11.69 4.03
C LEU A 16 -14.14 11.33 4.68
N MET A 17 -14.03 11.46 6.00
CA MET A 17 -12.80 11.16 6.75
C MET A 17 -12.59 9.66 6.95
N VAL A 18 -13.67 8.89 7.14
CA VAL A 18 -13.60 7.46 7.44
C VAL A 18 -12.78 6.67 6.41
N PRO A 19 -12.99 6.79 5.08
CA PRO A 19 -12.21 6.05 4.09
C PRO A 19 -10.70 6.29 4.21
N THR A 20 -10.31 7.54 4.43
CA THR A 20 -8.90 7.95 4.54
C THR A 20 -8.23 7.36 5.79
N LEU A 21 -8.97 7.30 6.90
CA LEU A 21 -8.47 6.72 8.15
C LEU A 21 -8.41 5.19 8.11
N VAL A 22 -9.33 4.58 7.35
CA VAL A 22 -9.46 3.12 7.24
C VAL A 22 -8.51 2.53 6.18
N ASP A 23 -8.07 3.31 5.19
CA ASP A 23 -7.20 2.80 4.12
C ASP A 23 -5.86 2.25 4.66
N ARG A 24 -5.19 2.98 5.55
CA ARG A 24 -3.91 2.56 6.15
C ARG A 24 -4.00 1.23 6.92
N PRO A 25 -4.92 1.03 7.87
CA PRO A 25 -5.04 -0.26 8.56
C PRO A 25 -5.46 -1.39 7.62
N LEU A 26 -6.29 -1.13 6.60
CA LEU A 26 -6.60 -2.13 5.58
C LEU A 26 -5.35 -2.54 4.79
N CYS A 27 -4.51 -1.59 4.37
CA CYS A 27 -3.25 -1.88 3.69
C CYS A 27 -2.34 -2.76 4.56
N TRP A 28 -2.25 -2.47 5.86
CA TRP A 28 -1.49 -3.33 6.78
C TRP A 28 -2.07 -4.74 6.89
N LEU A 29 -3.40 -4.88 6.92
CA LEU A 29 -4.06 -6.17 7.06
C LEU A 29 -3.84 -7.07 5.84
N PHE A 30 -3.91 -6.52 4.63
CA PHE A 30 -3.83 -7.30 3.38
C PHE A 30 -2.41 -7.40 2.82
N ASP A 31 -1.68 -6.28 2.78
CA ASP A 31 -0.39 -6.18 2.09
C ASP A 31 0.80 -6.27 3.06
N GLY A 32 0.56 -6.23 4.38
CA GLY A 32 1.60 -6.18 5.42
C GLY A 32 2.37 -4.85 5.44
N LYS A 33 1.99 -3.88 4.60
CA LYS A 33 2.63 -2.56 4.49
C LYS A 33 1.59 -1.44 4.59
N PRO A 34 1.95 -0.28 5.15
CA PRO A 34 0.98 0.76 5.48
C PRO A 34 0.46 1.52 4.25
N TYR A 35 1.10 1.34 3.09
CA TYR A 35 0.81 2.08 1.87
C TYR A 35 0.93 1.19 0.64
N LYS A 36 0.08 1.48 -0.35
CA LYS A 36 0.14 0.85 -1.67
C LYS A 36 1.21 1.49 -2.54
N ARG A 37 1.80 0.69 -3.44
CA ARG A 37 2.76 1.21 -4.43
C ARG A 37 2.03 1.97 -5.53
N ALA A 38 2.67 3.02 -6.05
CA ALA A 38 2.15 3.77 -7.19
C ALA A 38 2.46 2.99 -8.49
N LEU A 39 1.43 2.45 -9.14
CA LEU A 39 1.56 1.65 -10.37
C LEU A 39 1.25 2.42 -11.66
N HIS A 40 1.13 3.74 -11.58
CA HIS A 40 0.75 4.60 -12.70
C HIS A 40 1.84 4.72 -13.78
N LYS A 41 3.13 4.58 -13.44
CA LYS A 41 4.24 4.61 -14.41
C LYS A 41 4.64 3.20 -14.80
N ARG A 42 5.05 3.04 -16.06
CA ARG A 42 5.50 1.73 -16.60
C ARG A 42 6.71 1.18 -15.85
N GLU A 43 7.65 2.04 -15.49
CA GLU A 43 8.85 1.67 -14.72
C GLU A 43 8.47 1.09 -13.35
N THR A 44 7.69 1.83 -12.57
CA THR A 44 7.24 1.40 -11.23
C THR A 44 6.36 0.15 -11.28
N LEU A 45 5.61 -0.03 -12.36
CA LEU A 45 4.80 -1.23 -12.59
C LEU A 45 5.68 -2.44 -12.93
N ASN A 46 6.69 -2.27 -13.79
CA ASN A 46 7.65 -3.31 -14.09
C ASN A 46 8.42 -3.76 -12.85
N ASP A 47 8.83 -2.81 -12.00
CA ASP A 47 9.50 -3.11 -10.73
C ASP A 47 8.59 -3.89 -9.77
N ALA A 48 7.31 -3.50 -9.66
CA ALA A 48 6.34 -4.23 -8.84
C ALA A 48 6.11 -5.66 -9.35
N MET A 49 5.98 -5.84 -10.66
CA MET A 49 5.85 -7.15 -11.28
C MET A 49 7.11 -8.02 -11.12
N ARG A 50 8.29 -7.41 -11.16
CA ARG A 50 9.55 -8.09 -10.88
C ARG A 50 9.55 -8.62 -9.43
N ASP A 51 9.22 -7.77 -8.47
CA ASP A 51 9.18 -8.15 -7.06
C ASP A 51 8.17 -9.28 -6.81
N GLU A 52 7.00 -9.21 -7.45
CA GLU A 52 5.99 -10.27 -7.39
C GLU A 52 6.50 -11.60 -7.96
N ARG A 53 7.23 -11.59 -9.08
CA ARG A 53 7.84 -12.81 -9.66
C ARG A 53 8.91 -13.41 -8.75
N LEU A 54 9.66 -12.58 -8.02
CA LEU A 54 10.74 -13.03 -7.14
C LEU A 54 10.24 -13.57 -5.79
N THR A 55 9.16 -13.00 -5.25
CA THR A 55 8.73 -13.25 -3.87
C THR A 55 7.31 -13.79 -3.71
N GLY A 56 6.52 -13.76 -4.79
CA GLY A 56 5.08 -14.00 -4.77
C GLY A 56 4.23 -12.80 -4.31
N SER A 57 4.84 -11.67 -3.89
CA SER A 57 4.10 -10.47 -3.49
C SER A 57 4.91 -9.20 -3.76
N PRO A 58 4.33 -8.16 -4.40
CA PRO A 58 5.02 -6.90 -4.62
C PRO A 58 5.35 -6.14 -3.33
N TYR A 59 4.83 -6.58 -2.18
CA TYR A 59 5.08 -5.94 -0.88
C TYR A 59 6.13 -6.66 -0.04
N LYS A 60 6.60 -7.86 -0.44
CA LYS A 60 7.70 -8.55 0.22
C LYS A 60 9.03 -8.07 -0.36
N THR A 61 9.88 -7.47 0.47
CA THR A 61 11.19 -6.98 0.04
C THR A 61 12.25 -8.03 0.34
N ILE A 62 13.09 -8.35 -0.65
CA ILE A 62 14.30 -9.17 -0.49
C ILE A 62 15.49 -8.21 -0.47
N GLY A 63 16.26 -8.25 0.60
CA GLY A 63 17.55 -7.58 0.72
C GLY A 63 18.70 -8.44 0.21
N LEU A 64 19.88 -8.27 0.82
CA LEU A 64 21.09 -9.01 0.43
C LEU A 64 21.00 -10.49 0.82
N GLU A 65 20.10 -10.86 1.73
CA GLU A 65 19.86 -12.24 2.15
C GLU A 65 19.32 -13.16 1.04
N GLY A 66 18.80 -12.59 -0.05
CA GLY A 66 18.37 -13.37 -1.21
C GLY A 66 19.47 -13.67 -2.23
N ILE A 67 20.67 -13.12 -2.03
CA ILE A 67 21.81 -13.34 -2.91
C ILE A 67 22.63 -14.49 -2.33
N PRO A 68 22.92 -15.55 -3.10
CA PRO A 68 23.79 -16.62 -2.62
C PRO A 68 25.22 -16.10 -2.39
N ASP A 69 25.82 -16.47 -1.26
CA ASP A 69 27.18 -16.06 -0.88
C ASP A 69 28.25 -16.55 -1.86
N GLU A 70 28.01 -17.72 -2.47
CA GLU A 70 28.86 -18.29 -3.49
C GLU A 70 28.17 -18.24 -4.86
N PRO A 71 28.90 -17.91 -5.94
CA PRO A 71 28.33 -17.93 -7.28
C PRO A 71 27.87 -19.34 -7.62
N GLN A 72 26.61 -19.51 -8.01
CA GLN A 72 26.09 -20.79 -8.46
C GLN A 72 26.93 -21.27 -9.65
N LYS A 73 27.61 -22.41 -9.47
CA LYS A 73 28.44 -23.04 -10.50
C LYS A 73 27.51 -23.56 -11.62
N PRO A 74 27.85 -23.33 -12.90
CA PRO A 74 27.00 -23.67 -14.04
C PRO A 74 26.72 -25.17 -14.17
#